data_AF-A0A2J8LJM6-F1
#
_entry.id   AF-A0A2J8LJM6-F1
#
_cell.length_a   1.000
_cell.length_b   1.000
_cell.length_c   1.000
_cell.angle_alpha   90.00
_cell.angle_beta   90.00
_cell.angle_gamma   90.00
#
_symmetry.space_group_name_H-M   'P 1'
#
loop_
_entity.id
_entity.type
_entity.pdbx_description
1 polymer ?
#
loop_
_entity_poly.entity_id
_entity_poly.type
_entity_poly.pdbx_seq_one_letter_code
_entity_poly.pdbx_strand_id
1 'polypeptide(L)'
;CVICLEKPKYRCPACRVPYCSVACFRKHKGESATLRSLLLNPHLRQLMVNLDQGEDKAKLMRAYMQEPLFVEFADCCLGIVEPSQNEES
;
A
#
# COMPACT_ATOMS: atom_id res chain seq x y z
N CYS A 1 -5.31 11.36 11.58
CA CYS A 1 -4.10 10.52 11.53
C CYS A 1 -4.45 9.43 10.54
N VAL A 2 -3.67 9.21 9.49
CA VAL A 2 -4.02 8.17 8.51
C VAL A 2 -3.79 6.76 9.03
N ILE A 3 -3.21 6.59 10.22
CA ILE A 3 -2.89 5.25 10.75
C ILE A 3 -3.89 4.78 11.79
N CYS A 4 -4.40 5.68 12.64
CA CYS A 4 -5.33 5.35 13.73
C CYS A 4 -6.59 6.22 13.74
N LEU A 5 -6.80 7.04 12.71
CA LEU A 5 -7.96 7.93 12.53
C LEU A 5 -8.14 9.06 13.57
N GLU A 6 -7.34 9.12 14.64
CA GLU A 6 -7.35 10.23 15.62
C GLU A 6 -6.94 11.60 15.03
N LYS A 7 -7.19 12.69 15.77
CA LYS A 7 -6.79 14.05 15.36
C LYS A 7 -5.27 14.12 15.06
N PRO A 8 -4.87 14.43 13.82
CA PRO A 8 -3.46 14.51 13.47
C PRO A 8 -2.79 15.75 14.07
N LYS A 9 -1.53 15.61 14.48
CA LYS A 9 -0.69 16.68 15.02
C LYS A 9 0.46 17.06 14.08
N TYR A 10 0.90 16.12 13.24
CA TYR A 10 2.08 16.27 12.39
C TYR A 10 1.78 15.79 10.96
N ARG A 11 2.72 16.03 10.03
CA ARG A 11 2.67 15.55 8.65
C ARG A 11 4.00 14.94 8.24
N CYS A 12 3.96 13.85 7.48
CA CYS A 12 5.16 13.18 6.99
C CYS A 12 5.92 14.10 6.00
N PRO A 13 7.25 14.30 6.12
CA PRO A 13 7.99 15.15 5.19
C PRO A 13 8.11 14.57 3.78
N ALA A 14 8.00 13.24 3.62
CA ALA A 14 8.18 12.57 2.33
C ALA A 14 6.90 12.58 1.47
N CYS A 15 5.73 12.42 2.08
CA CYS A 15 4.45 12.25 1.35
C CYS A 15 3.31 13.12 1.90
N ARG A 16 3.56 13.97 2.89
CA ARG A 16 2.62 14.94 3.50
C ARG A 16 1.38 14.36 4.18
N VAL A 17 1.27 13.03 4.29
CA VAL A 17 0.14 12.38 4.98
C VAL A 17 0.13 12.75 6.48
N PRO A 18 -1.05 13.03 7.06
CA PRO A 18 -1.18 13.48 8.44
C PRO A 18 -1.11 12.32 9.47
N TYR A 19 -0.37 12.50 10.58
CA TYR A 19 -0.25 11.51 11.67
C TYR A 19 -0.33 12.15 13.07
N CYS A 20 -0.62 11.37 14.12
CA CYS A 20 -0.76 11.89 15.50
C CYS A 20 0.47 11.69 16.39
N SER A 21 1.24 10.61 16.19
CA SER A 21 2.34 10.23 17.11
C SER A 21 3.57 9.65 16.40
N VAL A 22 4.70 9.55 17.12
CA VAL A 22 5.92 8.89 16.60
C VAL A 22 5.66 7.40 16.27
N ALA A 23 4.81 6.73 17.04
CA ALA A 23 4.40 5.35 16.75
C ALA A 23 3.68 5.27 15.39
N CYS A 24 2.71 6.15 15.15
CA CYS A 24 2.03 6.24 13.85
C CYS A 24 2.99 6.59 12.71
N PHE A 25 3.97 7.47 12.95
CA PHE A 25 4.99 7.78 11.93
C PHE A 25 5.86 6.57 11.59
N ARG A 26 6.28 5.79 12.59
CA ARG A 26 7.08 4.57 12.37
C ARG A 26 6.28 3.51 11.61
N LYS A 27 5.00 3.29 11.96
CA LYS A 27 4.11 2.39 11.22
C LYS A 27 3.96 2.82 9.76
N HIS A 28 3.60 4.10 9.54
CA HIS A 28 3.52 4.69 8.21
C HIS A 28 4.82 4.53 7.39
N LYS A 29 5.97 4.82 7.99
CA LYS A 29 7.27 4.73 7.32
C LYS A 29 7.63 3.27 7.00
N GLY A 30 7.27 2.32 7.88
CA GLY A 30 7.49 0.89 7.69
C GLY A 30 6.70 0.34 6.50
N GLU A 31 5.38 0.58 6.47
CA GLU A 31 4.51 0.17 5.36
C GLU A 31 4.97 0.80 4.03
N SER A 32 5.36 2.09 4.06
CA SER A 32 5.92 2.75 2.88
C SER A 32 7.26 2.16 2.43
N ALA A 33 8.10 1.67 3.34
CA ALA A 33 9.37 1.05 2.98
C ALA A 33 9.16 -0.31 2.29
N THR A 34 8.23 -1.13 2.80
CA THR A 34 7.86 -2.41 2.18
C THR A 34 7.33 -2.21 0.77
N LEU A 35 6.36 -1.29 0.59
CA LEU A 35 5.80 -0.99 -0.73
C LEU A 35 6.89 -0.53 -1.71
N ARG A 36 7.81 0.34 -1.25
CA ARG A 36 8.93 0.81 -2.08
C ARG A 36 9.85 -0.33 -2.51
N SER A 37 10.11 -1.29 -1.63
CA SER A 37 10.94 -2.46 -1.95
C SER A 37 10.29 -3.33 -3.03
N LEU A 38 8.99 -3.60 -2.89
CA LEU A 38 8.23 -4.36 -3.90
C LEU A 38 8.26 -3.65 -5.26
N LEU A 39 8.07 -2.33 -5.25
CA LEU A 39 8.16 -1.50 -6.46
C LEU A 39 9.56 -1.42 -7.06
N LEU A 40 10.63 -1.94 -6.44
CA LEU A 40 11.93 -2.09 -7.11
C LEU A 40 12.00 -3.35 -7.98
N ASN A 41 11.07 -4.29 -7.82
CA ASN A 41 11.04 -5.51 -8.61
C ASN A 41 10.59 -5.21 -10.07
N PRO A 42 11.43 -5.49 -11.09
CA PRO A 42 11.08 -5.23 -12.48
C PRO A 42 9.85 -6.00 -12.96
N HIS A 43 9.66 -7.23 -12.48
CA HIS A 43 8.51 -8.06 -12.83
C HIS A 43 7.22 -7.43 -12.35
N LEU A 44 7.19 -6.99 -11.08
CA LEU A 44 6.01 -6.31 -10.53
C LEU A 44 5.65 -5.05 -11.32
N ARG A 45 6.66 -4.25 -11.71
CA ARG A 45 6.42 -3.06 -12.55
C ARG A 45 5.80 -3.44 -13.89
N GLN A 46 6.28 -4.52 -14.51
CA GLN A 46 5.72 -4.99 -15.78
C GLN A 46 4.26 -5.43 -15.62
N LEU A 47 3.94 -6.17 -14.54
CA LEU A 47 2.56 -6.54 -14.22
C LEU A 47 1.68 -5.29 -14.06
N MET A 48 2.15 -4.27 -13.34
CA MET A 48 1.41 -3.01 -13.15
C MET A 48 1.17 -2.27 -14.48
N VAL A 49 2.20 -2.16 -15.33
CA VAL A 49 2.09 -1.50 -16.64
C VAL A 49 1.13 -2.26 -17.55
N ASN A 50 1.23 -3.60 -17.59
CA ASN A 50 0.34 -4.44 -18.39
C ASN A 50 -1.11 -4.36 -17.91
N LEU A 51 -1.34 -4.30 -16.59
CA LEU A 51 -2.68 -4.16 -16.03
C LEU A 51 -3.31 -2.80 -16.36
N ASP A 52 -2.51 -1.72 -16.36
CA ASP A 52 -2.98 -0.39 -16.70
C ASP A 52 -3.36 -0.25 -18.18
N GLN A 53 -2.51 -0.80 -19.06
CA GLN A 53 -2.63 -0.73 -20.52
C GLN A 53 -3.54 -1.81 -21.13
N GLY A 54 -3.84 -2.87 -20.37
CA GLY A 54 -4.59 -4.02 -20.86
C GLY A 54 -6.08 -3.73 -21.10
N GLU A 55 -6.63 -4.36 -22.15
CA GLU A 55 -8.04 -4.22 -22.52
C GLU A 55 -8.99 -4.88 -21.49
N ASP A 56 -8.69 -6.10 -21.05
CA ASP A 56 -9.48 -6.84 -20.06
C ASP A 56 -8.78 -6.86 -18.70
N LYS A 57 -8.92 -5.74 -17.98
CA LYS A 57 -8.34 -5.53 -16.65
C LYS A 57 -8.85 -6.55 -15.63
N ALA A 58 -10.10 -6.99 -15.74
CA ALA A 58 -10.68 -7.96 -14.83
C ALA A 58 -10.02 -9.34 -14.98
N LYS A 59 -9.80 -9.78 -16.21
CA LYS A 59 -9.06 -11.03 -16.49
C LYS A 59 -7.61 -10.93 -16.03
N LEU A 60 -6.92 -9.83 -16.32
CA LEU A 60 -5.53 -9.61 -15.89
C LEU A 60 -5.41 -9.59 -14.37
N MET A 61 -6.31 -8.88 -13.69
CA MET A 61 -6.33 -8.85 -12.23
C MET A 61 -6.49 -10.26 -11.65
N ARG A 62 -7.45 -11.06 -12.15
CA ARG A 62 -7.63 -12.45 -11.69
C ARG A 62 -6.39 -13.32 -11.90
N ALA A 63 -5.68 -13.13 -13.01
CA ALA A 63 -4.45 -13.86 -13.27
C ALA A 63 -3.33 -13.43 -12.29
N TYR A 64 -3.16 -12.13 -12.08
CA TYR A 64 -2.08 -11.61 -11.24
C TYR A 64 -2.32 -11.84 -9.74
N MET A 65 -3.58 -11.97 -9.30
CA MET A 65 -3.90 -12.41 -7.93
C MET A 65 -3.42 -13.84 -7.61
N GLN A 66 -2.96 -14.61 -8.60
CA GLN A 66 -2.32 -15.91 -8.37
C GLN A 66 -0.79 -15.81 -8.19
N GLU A 67 -0.20 -14.64 -8.46
CA GLU A 67 1.24 -14.43 -8.29
C GLU A 67 1.55 -13.92 -6.87
N PRO A 68 2.35 -14.64 -6.07
CA PRO A 68 2.64 -14.25 -4.67
C PRO A 68 3.19 -12.83 -4.53
N LEU A 69 4.03 -12.41 -5.48
CA LEU A 69 4.60 -11.06 -5.50
C LEU A 69 3.53 -9.97 -5.68
N PHE A 70 2.53 -10.22 -6.52
CA PHE A 70 1.48 -9.25 -6.80
C PHE A 70 0.43 -9.23 -5.68
N VAL A 71 0.20 -10.37 -5.01
CA VAL A 71 -0.61 -10.45 -3.78
C VAL A 71 0.03 -9.63 -2.66
N GLU A 72 1.33 -9.82 -2.39
CA GLU A 72 2.04 -9.04 -1.36
C GLU A 72 2.01 -7.53 -1.65
N PHE A 73 2.12 -7.16 -2.93
CA PHE A 73 1.97 -5.78 -3.37
C PHE A 73 0.56 -5.24 -3.11
N ALA A 74 -0.48 -6.00 -3.44
CA ALA A 74 -1.87 -5.60 -3.23
C ALA A 74 -2.18 -5.43 -1.74
N ASP A 75 -1.78 -6.38 -0.91
CA ASP A 75 -1.97 -6.32 0.55
C ASP A 75 -1.28 -5.08 1.15
N CYS A 76 -0.05 -4.79 0.71
CA CYS A 76 0.68 -3.60 1.15
C CYS A 76 -0.01 -2.30 0.71
N CYS A 77 -0.57 -2.25 -0.50
CA CYS A 77 -1.35 -1.11 -0.96
C CYS A 77 -2.60 -0.91 -0.11
N LEU A 78 -3.38 -1.99 0.11
CA LEU A 78 -4.60 -1.97 0.90
C LEU A 78 -4.34 -1.50 2.33
N GLY A 79 -3.28 -1.98 2.99
CA GLY A 79 -2.93 -1.50 4.34
C GLY A 79 -2.62 0.00 4.42
N ILE A 80 -2.18 0.62 3.33
CA ILE A 80 -1.89 2.08 3.26
C ILE A 80 -3.15 2.88 2.93
N VAL A 81 -3.99 2.39 2.01
CA VAL A 81 -5.18 3.12 1.55
C VAL A 81 -6.41 2.88 2.45
N GLU A 82 -6.46 1.73 3.11
CA GLU A 82 -7.49 1.30 4.06
C GLU A 82 -6.83 1.05 5.42
N PRO A 83 -6.49 2.12 6.16
CA PRO A 83 -6.05 1.96 7.54
C PRO A 83 -7.23 1.42 8.36
N SER A 84 -7.17 0.14 8.68
CA SER A 84 -8.24 -0.67 9.27
C SER A 84 -9.09 0.11 10.29
N GLN A 85 -10.40 0.21 10.01
CA GLN A 85 -11.38 0.25 11.09
C GLN A 85 -11.46 -1.20 11.62
N ASN A 86 -11.02 -1.40 12.87
CA ASN A 86 -11.27 -2.58 13.71
C ASN A 86 -10.54 -3.90 13.37
N GLU A 87 -9.42 -4.16 14.04
CA GLU A 87 -9.18 -5.50 14.61
C GLU A 87 -9.76 -5.50 16.04
N GLU A 88 -11.07 -5.73 16.14
CA GLU A 88 -11.72 -6.11 17.40
C GLU A 88 -12.62 -7.31 17.09
N SER A 89 -12.04 -8.50 17.14
CA SER A 89 -12.72 -9.81 17.26
C SER A 89 -11.72 -10.84 17.78
#